data_AF-A0A946ZKI0-F1
#
_entry.id   AF-A0A946ZKI0-F1
#
_cell.length_a   1.000
_cell.length_b   1.000
_cell.length_c   1.000
_cell.angle_alpha   90.00
_cell.angle_beta   90.00
_cell.angle_gamma   90.00
#
_symmetry.space_group_name_H-M   'P 1'
#
loop_
_entity.id
_entity.type
_entity.pdbx_description
1 polymer ?
#
loop_
_entity_poly.entity_id
_entity_poly.type
_entity_poly.pdbx_seq_one_letter_code
_entity_poly.pdbx_strand_id
1 'polypeptide(L)'
;MTTRFKVGLLFLAIQVGLIVYARFIPERFFCWAPYDIHSKYEIQTTINGKLLSSTEAEQRYNYKSKGWEQRSIYNIISLVAQYERTYGANDNAQVEIIFAVNGNPEEKWTLKP
;
A
#
# COMPACT_ATOMS: atom_id res chain seq x y z
N MET A 1 42.58 15.40 -14.63
CA MET A 1 41.63 14.54 -13.90
C MET A 1 40.59 14.03 -14.90
N THR A 2 40.86 12.89 -15.50
CA THR A 2 40.35 12.51 -16.83
C THR A 2 39.15 11.59 -16.66
N THR A 3 38.06 11.86 -17.38
CA THR A 3 36.80 11.09 -17.60
C THR A 3 36.37 10.02 -16.58
N ARG A 4 37.18 8.99 -16.32
CA ARG A 4 36.91 7.92 -15.33
C ARG A 4 36.51 8.46 -13.95
N PHE A 5 37.20 9.51 -13.48
CA PHE A 5 36.87 10.13 -12.19
C PHE A 5 35.47 10.78 -12.20
N LYS A 6 35.11 11.47 -13.29
CA LYS A 6 33.78 12.10 -13.45
C LYS A 6 32.67 11.06 -13.53
N VAL A 7 32.91 9.95 -14.24
CA VAL A 7 31.97 8.83 -14.32
C VAL A 7 31.78 8.16 -12.97
N GLY A 8 32.87 7.93 -12.22
CA GLY A 8 32.78 7.38 -10.86
C GLY A 8 32.01 8.30 -9.90
N LEU A 9 32.28 9.61 -9.95
CA LEU A 9 31.56 10.59 -9.12
C LEU A 9 30.07 10.64 -9.49
N LEU A 10 29.73 10.62 -10.78
CA LEU A 10 28.35 10.58 -11.25
C LEU A 10 27.63 9.31 -10.78
N PHE A 11 28.29 8.16 -10.87
CA PHE A 11 27.73 6.89 -10.40
C PHE A 11 27.41 6.93 -8.91
N LEU A 12 28.34 7.42 -8.08
CA LEU A 12 28.10 7.57 -6.63
C LEU A 12 26.98 8.58 -6.34
N ALA A 13 26.92 9.70 -7.07
CA ALA A 13 25.86 10.68 -6.92
C ALA A 13 24.48 10.09 -7.27
N ILE A 14 24.38 9.29 -8.33
CA ILE A 14 23.15 8.56 -8.69
C ILE A 14 22.77 7.57 -7.59
N GLN A 15 23.72 6.81 -7.05
CA GLN A 15 23.43 5.86 -5.96
C GLN A 15 22.88 6.57 -4.72
N VAL A 16 23.49 7.68 -4.30
CA VAL A 16 22.97 8.49 -3.18
C VAL A 16 21.58 9.03 -3.50
N GLY A 17 21.35 9.52 -4.72
CA GLY A 17 20.04 9.97 -5.18
C GLY A 17 18.98 8.87 -5.10
N LEU A 18 19.29 7.65 -5.52
CA LEU A 18 18.38 6.50 -5.43
C LEU A 18 18.08 6.10 -3.98
N ILE A 19 19.06 6.18 -3.07
CA ILE A 19 18.84 5.91 -1.64
C ILE A 19 17.89 6.96 -1.05
N VAL A 20 18.10 8.24 -1.37
CA VAL A 20 17.22 9.33 -0.91
C VAL A 20 15.82 9.14 -1.49
N TYR A 21 15.68 8.87 -2.78
CA TYR A 21 14.40 8.60 -3.42
C TYR A 21 13.65 7.44 -2.76
N ALA A 22 14.34 6.34 -2.48
CA ALA A 22 13.77 5.17 -1.81
C ALA A 22 13.23 5.45 -0.39
N ARG A 23 13.63 6.56 0.26
CA ARG A 23 13.07 6.98 1.56
C ARG A 23 11.62 7.45 1.45
N PHE A 24 11.14 7.78 0.27
CA PHE A 24 9.81 8.33 0.03
C PHE A 24 8.87 7.36 -0.71
N ILE A 25 9.31 6.13 -0.98
CA ILE A 25 8.53 5.10 -1.66
C ILE A 25 7.68 4.33 -0.63
N PRO A 26 6.34 4.29 -0.76
CA PRO A 26 5.44 3.63 0.19
C PRO A 26 5.53 2.09 0.15
N GLU A 27 5.99 1.50 -0.95
CA GLU A 27 6.13 0.04 -1.17
C GLU A 27 7.31 -0.60 -0.43
N ARG A 28 7.84 0.08 0.60
CA ARG A 28 8.97 -0.43 1.40
C ARG A 28 8.66 -1.78 2.05
N PHE A 29 7.39 -2.18 2.14
CA PHE A 29 6.90 -3.40 2.79
C PHE A 29 7.42 -4.73 2.22
N PHE A 30 8.14 -4.70 1.10
CA PHE A 30 8.88 -5.84 0.55
C PHE A 30 10.34 -5.96 1.05
N CYS A 31 10.76 -5.19 2.04
CA CYS A 31 12.11 -5.31 2.61
C CYS A 31 12.26 -6.56 3.50
N TRP A 32 13.47 -7.11 3.56
CA TRP A 32 13.81 -8.28 4.39
C TRP A 32 13.76 -8.00 5.91
N ALA A 33 13.83 -6.73 6.31
CA ALA A 33 13.82 -6.34 7.71
C ALA A 33 12.39 -6.43 8.29
N PRO A 34 12.22 -6.93 9.53
CA PRO A 34 10.94 -6.91 10.21
C PRO A 34 10.39 -5.49 10.33
N TYR A 35 9.08 -5.36 10.17
CA TYR A 35 8.36 -4.13 10.43
C TYR A 35 8.12 -3.96 11.93
N ASP A 36 8.40 -2.78 12.45
CA ASP A 36 8.09 -2.36 13.81
C ASP A 36 6.74 -1.61 13.90
N ILE A 37 5.89 -1.79 12.88
CA ILE A 37 4.58 -1.17 12.79
C ILE A 37 3.46 -2.21 12.88
N HIS A 38 2.39 -1.83 13.57
CA HIS A 38 1.14 -2.57 13.61
C HIS A 38 0.01 -1.62 13.23
N SER A 39 -0.71 -1.97 12.17
CA SER A 39 -1.84 -1.18 11.68
C SER A 39 -3.13 -1.94 11.96
N LYS A 40 -4.02 -1.38 12.78
CA LYS A 40 -5.40 -1.87 12.87
C LYS A 40 -6.15 -1.35 11.65
N TYR A 41 -6.91 -2.19 10.97
CA TYR A 41 -7.62 -1.77 9.75
C TYR A 41 -8.99 -2.43 9.60
N GLU A 42 -9.83 -1.81 8.77
CA GLU A 42 -11.10 -2.31 8.28
C GLU A 42 -11.31 -1.86 6.82
N ILE A 43 -11.69 -2.80 5.96
CA ILE A 43 -11.99 -2.60 4.54
C ILE A 43 -13.50 -2.61 4.38
N GLN A 44 -14.03 -1.51 3.85
CA GLN A 44 -15.43 -1.37 3.48
C GLN A 44 -15.52 -1.21 1.98
N THR A 45 -16.31 -2.07 1.33
CA THR A 45 -16.45 -2.08 -0.13
C THR A 45 -17.91 -2.02 -0.49
N THR A 46 -18.26 -1.04 -1.30
CA THR A 46 -19.62 -0.84 -1.81
C THR A 46 -19.62 -1.05 -3.31
N ILE A 47 -20.41 -2.00 -3.79
CA ILE A 47 -20.56 -2.32 -5.22
C ILE A 47 -21.99 -1.96 -5.61
N ASN A 48 -22.17 -1.07 -6.60
CA ASN A 48 -23.48 -0.63 -7.05
C ASN A 48 -24.43 -0.20 -5.90
N GLY A 49 -23.88 0.48 -4.88
CA GLY A 49 -24.62 0.94 -3.70
C GLY A 49 -24.90 -0.13 -2.64
N LYS A 50 -24.52 -1.39 -2.86
CA LYS A 50 -24.60 -2.45 -1.85
C LYS A 50 -23.26 -2.61 -1.12
N LEU A 51 -23.27 -2.41 0.19
CA LEU A 51 -22.13 -2.69 1.06
C LEU A 51 -21.91 -4.21 1.13
N LEU A 52 -20.67 -4.65 0.87
CA LEU A 52 -20.27 -6.04 1.03
C LEU A 52 -20.13 -6.39 2.51
N SER A 53 -20.54 -7.61 2.87
CA SER A 53 -20.21 -8.22 4.15
C SER A 53 -18.70 -8.49 4.26
N SER A 54 -18.20 -8.64 5.49
CA SER A 54 -16.80 -9.00 5.75
C SER A 54 -16.35 -10.24 4.97
N THR A 55 -17.20 -11.26 4.87
CA THR A 55 -16.92 -12.49 4.13
C THR A 55 -16.88 -12.29 2.61
N GLU A 56 -17.76 -11.45 2.06
CA GLU A 56 -17.77 -11.14 0.63
C GLU A 56 -16.52 -10.32 0.25
N ALA A 57 -16.14 -9.36 1.08
CA ALA A 57 -14.91 -8.58 0.90
C ALA A 57 -13.66 -9.47 1.01
N GLU A 58 -13.65 -10.41 1.96
CA GLU A 58 -12.56 -11.39 2.12
C GLU A 58 -12.40 -12.29 0.91
N GLN A 59 -13.50 -12.79 0.36
CA GLN A 59 -13.50 -13.60 -0.85
C GLN A 59 -13.04 -12.79 -2.06
N ARG A 60 -13.47 -11.52 -2.19
CA ARG A 60 -13.08 -10.63 -3.29
C ARG A 60 -11.58 -10.38 -3.30
N TYR A 61 -11.02 -9.96 -2.18
CA TYR A 61 -9.60 -9.59 -2.10
C TYR A 61 -8.68 -10.75 -1.75
N ASN A 62 -9.21 -11.92 -1.37
CA ASN A 62 -8.41 -13.01 -0.82
C ASN A 62 -7.52 -12.54 0.36
N TYR A 63 -8.05 -11.62 1.16
CA TYR A 63 -7.38 -11.01 2.31
C TYR A 63 -8.40 -10.68 3.40
N LYS A 64 -7.99 -10.69 4.67
CA LYS A 64 -8.88 -10.38 5.79
C LYS A 64 -9.50 -8.99 5.62
N SER A 65 -10.81 -8.87 5.89
CA SER A 65 -11.54 -7.60 5.75
C SER A 65 -11.23 -6.63 6.89
N LYS A 66 -10.85 -7.14 8.06
CA LYS A 66 -10.48 -6.34 9.23
C LYS A 66 -9.49 -7.09 10.10
N GLY A 67 -8.74 -6.34 10.91
CA GLY A 67 -7.86 -6.90 11.91
C GLY A 67 -6.57 -6.09 12.07
N TRP A 68 -5.48 -6.80 12.29
CA TRP A 68 -4.15 -6.22 12.46
C TRP A 68 -3.25 -6.63 11.29
N GLU A 69 -2.60 -5.63 10.70
CA GLU A 69 -1.54 -5.78 9.71
C GLU A 69 -0.21 -5.53 10.42
N GLN A 70 0.70 -6.50 10.33
CA GLN A 70 2.04 -6.42 10.92
C GLN A 70 3.04 -5.74 9.97
N ARG A 71 2.61 -5.49 8.73
CA ARG A 71 3.35 -4.73 7.73
C ARG A 71 2.79 -3.31 7.64
N SER A 72 3.26 -2.58 6.64
CA SER A 72 2.68 -1.30 6.25
C SER A 72 1.24 -1.46 5.78
N ILE A 73 0.36 -0.53 6.16
CA ILE A 73 -1.01 -0.44 5.62
C ILE A 73 -1.04 -0.40 4.09
N TYR A 74 0.03 0.14 3.48
CA TYR A 74 0.19 0.17 2.03
C TYR A 74 0.22 -1.22 1.38
N ASN A 75 0.51 -2.29 2.13
CA ASN A 75 0.37 -3.67 1.66
C ASN A 75 -1.09 -3.97 1.28
N ILE A 76 -2.02 -3.65 2.18
CA ILE A 76 -3.46 -3.86 1.99
C ILE A 76 -3.99 -2.93 0.90
N ILE A 77 -3.62 -1.65 0.96
CA ILE A 77 -4.01 -0.65 -0.06
C ILE A 77 -3.56 -1.11 -1.44
N SER A 78 -2.33 -1.60 -1.58
CA SER A 78 -1.80 -2.05 -2.87
C SER A 78 -2.54 -3.28 -3.40
N LEU A 79 -2.85 -4.24 -2.52
CA LEU A 79 -3.59 -5.45 -2.87
C LEU A 79 -5.00 -5.10 -3.37
N VAL A 80 -5.73 -4.29 -2.61
CA VAL A 80 -7.07 -3.82 -2.96
C VAL A 80 -7.03 -3.00 -4.26
N ALA A 81 -6.15 -2.02 -4.35
CA ALA A 81 -6.02 -1.16 -5.53
C ALA A 81 -5.59 -1.96 -6.77
N GLN A 82 -4.78 -3.01 -6.62
CA GLN A 82 -4.44 -3.89 -7.73
C GLN A 82 -5.67 -4.69 -8.18
N TYR A 83 -6.39 -5.32 -7.25
CA TYR A 83 -7.60 -6.08 -7.58
C TYR A 83 -8.63 -5.22 -8.31
N GLU A 84 -8.92 -4.02 -7.79
CA GLU A 84 -9.90 -3.12 -8.42
C GLU A 84 -9.44 -2.63 -9.78
N ARG A 85 -8.12 -2.47 -10.02
CA ARG A 85 -7.59 -2.14 -11.35
C ARG A 85 -7.63 -3.31 -12.33
N THR A 86 -7.51 -4.56 -11.88
CA THR A 86 -7.39 -5.73 -12.77
C THR A 86 -8.69 -6.48 -12.97
N TYR A 87 -9.40 -6.80 -11.89
CA TYR A 87 -10.59 -7.63 -11.90
C TYR A 87 -11.86 -6.82 -11.61
N GLY A 88 -11.77 -5.81 -10.73
CA GLY A 88 -12.90 -5.00 -10.29
C GLY A 88 -13.22 -3.77 -11.15
N ALA A 89 -12.50 -3.54 -12.25
CA ALA A 89 -12.53 -2.28 -12.99
C ALA A 89 -13.93 -1.91 -13.52
N ASN A 90 -14.80 -2.90 -13.75
CA ASN A 90 -16.16 -2.70 -14.26
C ASN A 90 -17.25 -2.84 -13.19
N ASP A 91 -16.87 -3.10 -11.94
CA ASP A 91 -17.84 -3.39 -10.87
C ASP A 91 -18.42 -2.11 -10.25
N ASN A 92 -17.91 -0.93 -10.63
CA ASN A 92 -18.29 0.37 -10.04
C ASN A 92 -18.15 0.34 -8.51
N ALA A 93 -17.02 -0.22 -8.05
CA ALA A 93 -16.73 -0.41 -6.64
C ALA A 93 -16.19 0.88 -6.00
N GLN A 94 -16.75 1.23 -4.85
CA GLN A 94 -16.21 2.24 -3.95
C GLN A 94 -15.57 1.53 -2.78
N VAL A 95 -14.26 1.75 -2.58
CA VAL A 95 -13.52 1.08 -1.50
C VAL A 95 -13.00 2.10 -0.52
N GLU A 96 -13.16 1.78 0.76
CA GLU A 96 -12.73 2.58 1.87
C GLU A 96 -11.93 1.70 2.83
N ILE A 97 -10.71 2.14 3.14
CA ILE A 97 -9.84 1.47 4.11
C ILE A 97 -9.63 2.44 5.25
N ILE A 98 -10.19 2.10 6.40
CA ILE A 98 -10.02 2.84 7.65
C ILE A 98 -8.91 2.15 8.43
N PHE A 99 -7.92 2.89 8.90
CA PHE A 99 -6.78 2.30 9.60
C PHE A 99 -6.17 3.22 10.65
N ALA A 100 -5.51 2.64 11.64
CA ALA A 100 -4.72 3.35 12.65
C ALA A 100 -3.37 2.66 12.83
N VAL A 101 -2.28 3.41 12.64
CA VAL A 101 -0.90 2.88 12.73
C VAL A 101 -0.35 3.14 14.12
N ASN A 102 0.09 2.10 14.84
CA ASN A 102 0.76 2.22 16.15
C ASN A 102 -0.02 3.05 17.19
N GLY A 103 -1.35 3.03 17.16
CA GLY A 103 -2.20 3.79 18.08
C GLY A 103 -2.35 5.28 17.75
N ASN A 104 -1.84 5.73 16.60
CA ASN A 104 -2.15 7.05 16.05
C ASN A 104 -3.65 7.17 15.70
N PRO A 105 -4.15 8.40 15.48
CA PRO A 105 -5.53 8.62 15.04
C PRO A 105 -5.87 7.83 13.78
N GLU A 106 -7.17 7.52 13.63
CA GLU A 106 -7.66 6.83 12.46
C GLU A 106 -7.49 7.70 11.20
N GLU A 107 -6.92 7.09 10.18
CA GLU A 107 -6.78 7.61 8.85
C GLU A 107 -7.67 6.81 7.89
N LYS A 108 -7.99 7.43 6.76
CA LYS A 108 -8.89 6.87 5.77
C LYS A 108 -8.30 7.00 4.39
N TRP A 109 -8.24 5.88 3.69
CA TRP A 109 -7.93 5.82 2.28
C TRP A 109 -9.19 5.45 1.49
N THR A 110 -9.41 6.11 0.37
CA THR A 110 -10.60 5.89 -0.46
C THR A 110 -10.21 5.69 -1.92
N LEU A 111 -10.71 4.62 -2.51
CA LEU A 111 -10.73 4.40 -3.95
C LEU A 111 -12.11 4.74 -4.49
N LYS A 112 -12.16 5.69 -5.41
CA LYS A 112 -13.37 5.99 -6.18
C LYS A 112 -13.37 5.18 -7.48
N PRO A 113 -14.56 4.78 -7.97
CA PRO A 113 -14.72 4.11 -9.25
C PRO A 113 -14.26 4.98 -10.42
#